data_AF-A0AAU0PS43-F1
#
_entry.id   AF-A0AAU0PS43-F1
#
_cell.length_a   1.000
_cell.length_b   1.000
_cell.length_c   1.000
_cell.angle_alpha   90.00
_cell.angle_beta   90.00
_cell.angle_gamma   90.00
#
_symmetry.space_group_name_H-M   'P 1'
#
loop_
_entity.id
_entity.type
_entity.pdbx_description
1 polymer ?
#
loop_
_entity_poly.entity_id
_entity_poly.type
_entity_poly.pdbx_seq_one_letter_code
_entity_poly.pdbx_strand_id
1 'polypeptide(L)'
;MIKRYPTKQIYVGNVPIGGDAPISVQSMTFTKTSDVEATVEQIKKLHFAGADIVRVAVPHLEDAQALKEIKKQVDLPIVADIHFHYKLALIAAEVVDCIRINPGNIGDKKRVAEVVKACQSRNIPIRIGVNCGSLEKEFEDKYGQTAQGMVASAEYNIKYLEDLGFTDIKVSLKASDVQRTVEAYRMLRPMNNYPFHLGVTEAGTQFHSTIKSSIALGSLLLDGIGDTLRVSMTGELEEEIKVGRAILKDLGISKEGLNIISCPTCGRIEADLVSAVSEIEKRTAHIKTPLDVSVMGCVVNAIGEAKSADVAIAFGKGSGLVMKKGEIIAKLSGDALINKFVEEVELEAKRKI
;
A
#
# COMPACT_ATOMS: atom_id res chain seq x y z
N MET A 1 -10.33 -17.09 1.41
CA MET A 1 -10.31 -15.78 0.73
C MET A 1 -10.69 -14.74 1.76
N ILE A 2 -9.89 -13.69 1.93
CA ILE A 2 -10.15 -12.63 2.90
C ILE A 2 -11.45 -11.92 2.52
N LYS A 3 -12.41 -11.84 3.45
CA LYS A 3 -13.67 -11.13 3.24
C LYS A 3 -13.49 -9.67 3.64
N ARG A 4 -13.51 -8.75 2.67
CA ARG A 4 -13.41 -7.32 2.93
C ARG A 4 -14.70 -6.75 3.51
N TYR A 5 -14.57 -5.72 4.34
CA TYR A 5 -15.70 -4.91 4.77
C TYR A 5 -16.25 -4.08 3.59
N PRO A 6 -17.57 -4.00 3.40
CA PRO A 6 -18.15 -3.14 2.39
C PRO A 6 -17.94 -1.67 2.79
N THR A 7 -17.32 -0.90 1.91
CA THR A 7 -17.07 0.54 2.10
C THR A 7 -17.68 1.35 0.95
N LYS A 8 -18.01 2.62 1.21
CA LYS A 8 -18.45 3.56 0.18
C LYS A 8 -17.30 3.76 -0.82
N GLN A 9 -17.53 3.52 -2.10
CA GLN A 9 -16.51 3.79 -3.12
C GLN A 9 -16.40 5.29 -3.39
N ILE A 10 -15.16 5.79 -3.41
CA ILE A 10 -14.80 7.15 -3.83
C ILE A 10 -13.74 7.08 -4.92
N TYR A 11 -13.47 8.20 -5.59
CA TYR A 11 -12.42 8.30 -6.61
C TYR A 11 -11.39 9.37 -6.24
N VAL A 12 -10.11 9.00 -6.30
CA VAL A 12 -9.01 9.96 -6.26
C VAL A 12 -8.45 10.04 -7.67
N GLY A 13 -8.87 11.07 -8.42
CA GLY A 13 -8.62 11.15 -9.85
C GLY A 13 -9.33 10.01 -10.56
N ASN A 14 -8.58 9.17 -11.26
CA ASN A 14 -9.08 7.96 -11.91
C ASN A 14 -8.97 6.69 -11.04
N VAL A 15 -8.42 6.77 -9.81
CA VAL A 15 -8.21 5.60 -8.95
C VAL A 15 -9.40 5.40 -8.00
N PRO A 16 -10.18 4.31 -8.12
CA PRO A 16 -11.24 3.99 -7.18
C PRO A 16 -10.65 3.53 -5.84
N ILE A 17 -11.28 3.94 -4.74
CA ILE A 17 -10.93 3.52 -3.38
C ILE A 17 -12.20 3.10 -2.65
N GLY A 18 -12.18 1.92 -2.03
CA GLY A 18 -13.33 1.34 -1.34
C GLY A 18 -14.21 0.48 -2.24
N GLY A 19 -15.30 -0.05 -1.67
CA GLY A 19 -16.13 -1.06 -2.34
C GLY A 19 -15.30 -2.29 -2.71
N ASP A 20 -15.47 -2.76 -3.95
CA ASP A 20 -14.73 -3.91 -4.50
C ASP A 20 -13.44 -3.50 -5.24
N ALA A 21 -13.07 -2.21 -5.21
CA ALA A 21 -11.87 -1.71 -5.87
C ALA A 21 -10.60 -2.36 -5.31
N PRO A 22 -9.57 -2.64 -6.13
CA PRO A 22 -8.27 -3.09 -5.64
C PRO A 22 -7.69 -2.13 -4.58
N ILE A 23 -6.99 -2.69 -3.58
CA ILE A 23 -6.35 -1.88 -2.54
C ILE A 23 -5.15 -1.16 -3.14
N SER A 24 -5.22 0.16 -3.24
CA SER A 24 -4.17 0.99 -3.83
C SER A 24 -2.99 1.23 -2.87
N VAL A 25 -1.78 1.27 -3.41
CA VAL A 25 -0.53 1.58 -2.71
C VAL A 25 -0.12 3.01 -3.02
N GLN A 26 0.08 3.82 -1.97
CA GLN A 26 0.44 5.23 -2.08
C GLN A 26 1.83 5.48 -1.48
N SER A 27 2.49 6.54 -1.94
CA SER A 27 3.67 7.12 -1.28
C SER A 27 3.54 8.64 -1.15
N MET A 28 4.54 9.29 -0.58
CA MET A 28 4.59 10.74 -0.38
C MET A 28 5.97 11.26 -0.75
N THR A 29 6.02 12.30 -1.58
CA THR A 29 7.27 12.98 -1.94
C THR A 29 7.93 13.62 -0.73
N PHE A 30 9.26 13.74 -0.76
CA PHE A 30 10.03 14.51 0.21
C PHE A 30 10.62 15.80 -0.39
N THR A 31 10.61 15.95 -1.73
CA THR A 31 11.05 17.18 -2.38
C THR A 31 10.19 18.35 -1.94
N LYS A 32 10.77 19.56 -2.01
CA LYS A 32 9.97 20.79 -1.82
C LYS A 32 9.01 20.90 -3.00
N THR A 33 7.72 21.00 -2.74
CA THR A 33 6.70 21.02 -3.80
C THR A 33 6.85 22.25 -4.71
N SER A 34 7.38 23.37 -4.20
CA SER A 34 7.76 24.52 -5.03
C SER A 34 8.86 24.24 -6.06
N ASP A 35 9.69 23.21 -5.87
CA ASP A 35 10.60 22.67 -6.87
C ASP A 35 9.86 21.69 -7.79
N VAL A 36 9.28 22.24 -8.85
CA VAL A 36 8.46 21.49 -9.82
C VAL A 36 9.25 20.37 -10.47
N GLU A 37 10.47 20.64 -10.93
CA GLU A 37 11.28 19.67 -11.68
C GLU A 37 11.64 18.47 -10.80
N ALA A 38 12.19 18.73 -9.61
CA ALA A 38 12.56 17.67 -8.68
C ALA A 38 11.34 16.84 -8.24
N THR A 39 10.21 17.52 -8.00
CA THR A 39 8.97 16.85 -7.57
C THR A 39 8.37 16.00 -8.68
N VAL A 40 8.35 16.48 -9.93
CA VAL A 40 7.90 15.70 -11.09
C VAL A 40 8.80 14.49 -11.32
N GLU A 41 10.11 14.63 -11.22
CA GLU A 41 11.04 13.50 -11.35
C GLU A 41 10.79 12.43 -10.28
N GLN A 42 10.58 12.85 -9.02
CA GLN A 42 10.28 11.93 -7.94
C GLN A 42 8.92 11.23 -8.12
N ILE A 43 7.89 11.94 -8.59
CA ILE A 43 6.59 11.34 -8.89
C ILE A 43 6.72 10.31 -10.03
N LYS A 44 7.53 10.58 -11.06
CA LYS A 44 7.78 9.63 -12.15
C LYS A 44 8.49 8.37 -11.62
N LYS A 45 9.49 8.50 -10.74
CA LYS A 45 10.13 7.34 -10.10
C LYS A 45 9.14 6.49 -9.32
N LEU A 46 8.27 7.15 -8.54
CA LEU A 46 7.20 6.48 -7.81
C LEU A 46 6.19 5.78 -8.75
N HIS A 47 5.84 6.42 -9.87
CA HIS A 47 4.99 5.81 -10.89
C HIS A 47 5.62 4.52 -11.46
N PHE A 48 6.90 4.56 -11.83
CA PHE A 48 7.62 3.38 -12.32
C PHE A 48 7.79 2.28 -11.25
N ALA A 49 7.91 2.65 -9.98
CA ALA A 49 7.88 1.70 -8.86
C ALA A 49 6.50 1.08 -8.62
N GLY A 50 5.45 1.62 -9.24
CA GLY A 50 4.07 1.17 -9.10
C GLY A 50 3.31 1.89 -7.97
N ALA A 51 3.52 3.17 -7.72
CA ALA A 51 2.59 3.93 -6.90
C ALA A 51 1.28 4.12 -7.67
N ASP A 52 0.13 3.96 -7.01
CA ASP A 52 -1.17 4.24 -7.62
C ASP A 52 -1.58 5.71 -7.39
N ILE A 53 -1.14 6.29 -6.28
CA ILE A 53 -1.44 7.67 -5.85
C ILE A 53 -0.20 8.25 -5.19
N VAL A 54 0.08 9.53 -5.43
CA VAL A 54 1.17 10.25 -4.76
C VAL A 54 0.64 11.38 -3.90
N ARG A 55 1.24 11.57 -2.73
CA ARG A 55 0.98 12.72 -1.86
C ARG A 55 2.13 13.71 -1.89
N VAL A 56 1.82 14.99 -1.85
CA VAL A 56 2.80 16.08 -1.79
C VAL A 56 2.50 17.01 -0.62
N ALA A 57 3.53 17.53 0.04
CA ALA A 57 3.39 18.48 1.15
C ALA A 57 3.11 19.89 0.63
N VAL A 58 2.19 20.62 1.25
CA VAL A 58 1.88 22.01 0.83
C VAL A 58 1.95 22.95 2.04
N PRO A 59 3.17 23.21 2.58
CA PRO A 59 3.35 24.08 3.74
C PRO A 59 3.23 25.57 3.42
N HIS A 60 3.52 26.00 2.20
CA HIS A 60 3.57 27.42 1.80
C HIS A 60 2.73 27.72 0.54
N LEU A 61 2.57 29.01 0.24
CA LEU A 61 1.80 29.47 -0.92
C LEU A 61 2.44 29.07 -2.25
N GLU A 62 3.77 29.14 -2.33
CA GLU A 62 4.55 28.71 -3.50
C GLU A 62 4.32 27.23 -3.82
N ASP A 63 4.21 26.37 -2.81
CA ASP A 63 3.91 24.95 -2.99
C ASP A 63 2.52 24.76 -3.61
N ALA A 64 1.52 25.50 -3.11
CA ALA A 64 0.16 25.40 -3.62
C ALA A 64 0.06 25.87 -5.08
N GLN A 65 0.83 26.90 -5.45
CA GLN A 65 0.89 27.42 -6.82
C GLN A 65 1.62 26.46 -7.77
N ALA A 66 2.67 25.80 -7.30
CA ALA A 66 3.45 24.83 -8.09
C ALA A 66 2.64 23.59 -8.51
N LEU A 67 1.62 23.20 -7.73
CA LEU A 67 0.76 22.04 -8.02
C LEU A 67 0.15 22.07 -9.44
N LYS A 68 -0.20 23.27 -9.94
CA LYS A 68 -0.77 23.43 -11.28
C LYS A 68 0.20 22.96 -12.36
N GLU A 69 1.49 23.24 -12.19
CA GLU A 69 2.51 22.87 -13.16
C GLU A 69 2.90 21.40 -13.01
N ILE A 70 3.05 20.91 -11.78
CA ILE A 70 3.30 19.49 -11.50
C ILE A 70 2.21 18.63 -12.12
N LYS A 71 0.93 18.99 -11.94
CA LYS A 71 -0.21 18.18 -12.41
C LYS A 71 -0.29 18.05 -13.93
N LYS A 72 0.28 18.98 -14.71
CA LYS A 72 0.34 18.87 -16.18
C LYS A 72 1.38 17.85 -16.66
N GLN A 73 2.35 17.51 -15.81
CA GLN A 73 3.51 16.70 -16.20
C GLN A 73 3.49 15.29 -15.62
N VAL A 74 2.45 14.94 -14.84
CA VAL A 74 2.31 13.64 -14.18
C VAL A 74 0.89 13.08 -14.31
N ASP A 75 0.80 11.78 -14.55
CA ASP A 75 -0.49 11.09 -14.70
C ASP A 75 -1.05 10.59 -13.36
N LEU A 76 -0.19 10.37 -12.36
CA LEU A 76 -0.63 9.90 -11.05
C LEU A 76 -1.58 10.91 -10.38
N PRO A 77 -2.66 10.44 -9.74
CA PRO A 77 -3.45 11.28 -8.87
C PRO A 77 -2.60 11.86 -7.73
N ILE A 78 -2.77 13.16 -7.49
CA ILE A 78 -2.05 13.92 -6.46
C ILE A 78 -2.97 14.18 -5.28
N VAL A 79 -2.49 13.88 -4.08
CA VAL A 79 -3.09 14.28 -2.80
C VAL A 79 -2.31 15.45 -2.23
N ALA A 80 -2.95 16.59 -1.98
CA ALA A 80 -2.31 17.69 -1.25
C ALA A 80 -2.39 17.47 0.27
N ASP A 81 -1.26 17.54 0.96
CA ASP A 81 -1.18 17.42 2.42
C ASP A 81 -1.19 18.80 3.09
N ILE A 82 -2.33 19.18 3.67
CA ILE A 82 -2.57 20.49 4.28
C ILE A 82 -2.69 20.34 5.79
N HIS A 83 -1.87 21.09 6.53
CA HIS A 83 -1.84 21.02 7.99
C HIS A 83 -2.62 22.14 8.68
N PHE A 84 -2.40 23.40 8.31
CA PHE A 84 -2.92 24.56 9.07
C PHE A 84 -3.69 25.58 8.22
N HIS A 85 -3.17 25.93 7.04
CA HIS A 85 -3.69 27.07 6.29
C HIS A 85 -4.77 26.66 5.28
N TYR A 86 -6.04 26.89 5.63
CA TYR A 86 -7.18 26.57 4.74
C TYR A 86 -7.07 27.22 3.35
N LYS A 87 -6.48 28.42 3.24
CA LYS A 87 -6.26 29.10 1.95
C LYS A 87 -5.41 28.26 0.99
N LEU A 88 -4.44 27.51 1.51
CA LEU A 88 -3.63 26.59 0.69
C LEU A 88 -4.47 25.42 0.19
N ALA A 89 -5.41 24.91 1.00
CA ALA A 89 -6.35 23.88 0.57
C ALA A 89 -7.28 24.38 -0.54
N LEU A 90 -7.75 25.64 -0.48
CA LEU A 90 -8.58 26.22 -1.52
C LEU A 90 -7.84 26.28 -2.87
N ILE A 91 -6.59 26.76 -2.87
CA ILE A 91 -5.75 26.83 -4.07
C ILE A 91 -5.44 25.42 -4.58
N ALA A 92 -5.07 24.49 -3.70
CA ALA A 92 -4.77 23.12 -4.07
C ALA A 92 -5.99 22.40 -4.67
N ALA A 93 -7.18 22.61 -4.13
CA ALA A 93 -8.42 21.98 -4.59
C ALA A 93 -8.76 22.33 -6.05
N GLU A 94 -8.28 23.46 -6.56
CA GLU A 94 -8.44 23.83 -7.97
C GLU A 94 -7.68 22.93 -8.95
N VAL A 95 -6.74 22.11 -8.46
CA VAL A 95 -5.83 21.34 -9.33
C VAL A 95 -5.67 19.87 -8.93
N VAL A 96 -5.66 19.55 -7.64
CA VAL A 96 -5.37 18.18 -7.16
C VAL A 96 -6.60 17.27 -7.17
N ASP A 97 -6.36 15.99 -6.89
CA ASP A 97 -7.35 14.92 -6.98
C ASP A 97 -7.93 14.53 -5.61
N CYS A 98 -7.31 14.98 -4.51
CA CYS A 98 -7.78 14.79 -3.14
C CYS A 98 -7.07 15.76 -2.19
N ILE A 99 -7.78 16.24 -1.18
CA ILE A 99 -7.20 17.03 -0.10
C ILE A 99 -7.08 16.16 1.15
N ARG A 100 -5.91 16.10 1.79
CA ARG A 100 -5.81 15.63 3.18
C ARG A 100 -5.71 16.80 4.13
N ILE A 101 -6.59 16.80 5.12
CA ILE A 101 -6.55 17.69 6.27
C ILE A 101 -6.68 16.89 7.56
N ASN A 102 -6.21 17.48 8.66
CA ASN A 102 -6.80 17.22 9.97
C ASN A 102 -7.70 18.43 10.29
N PRO A 103 -9.05 18.32 10.26
CA PRO A 103 -9.90 19.49 10.39
C PRO A 103 -9.66 20.26 11.70
N GLY A 104 -9.29 19.58 12.79
CA GLY A 104 -8.91 20.22 14.04
C GLY A 104 -7.73 21.20 13.95
N ASN A 105 -6.80 20.98 13.01
CA ASN A 105 -5.64 21.86 12.80
C ASN A 105 -5.90 23.03 11.86
N ILE A 106 -6.98 22.97 11.06
CA ILE A 106 -7.37 24.04 10.11
C ILE A 106 -7.94 25.26 10.84
N GLY A 107 -8.44 25.06 12.06
CA GLY A 107 -9.00 26.09 12.93
C GLY A 107 -10.51 26.16 12.84
N ASP A 108 -11.06 27.38 12.69
CA ASP A 108 -12.50 27.61 12.78
C ASP A 108 -13.32 26.73 11.82
N LYS A 109 -14.47 26.23 12.30
CA LYS A 109 -15.46 25.48 11.51
C LYS A 109 -15.78 26.15 10.16
N LYS A 110 -15.91 27.47 10.12
CA LYS A 110 -16.16 28.22 8.88
C LYS A 110 -15.09 27.97 7.80
N ARG A 111 -13.81 27.87 8.19
CA ARG A 111 -12.69 27.62 7.27
C ARG A 111 -12.73 26.22 6.70
N VAL A 112 -13.06 25.22 7.52
CA VAL A 112 -13.25 23.85 7.06
C VAL A 112 -14.44 23.77 6.10
N ALA A 113 -15.54 24.46 6.39
CA ALA A 113 -16.70 24.52 5.50
C ALA A 113 -16.37 25.12 4.12
N GLU A 114 -15.49 26.12 4.05
CA GLU A 114 -15.00 26.65 2.76
C GLU A 114 -14.20 25.59 1.99
N VAL A 115 -13.34 24.83 2.65
CA VAL A 115 -12.58 23.73 2.02
C VAL A 115 -13.52 22.64 1.52
N VAL A 116 -14.53 22.25 2.32
CA VAL A 116 -15.56 21.29 1.92
C VAL A 116 -16.29 21.78 0.67
N LYS A 117 -16.72 23.05 0.64
CA LYS A 117 -17.40 23.63 -0.53
C LYS A 117 -16.52 23.62 -1.77
N ALA A 118 -15.22 23.91 -1.64
CA ALA A 118 -14.26 23.84 -2.73
C ALA A 118 -14.05 22.40 -3.24
N CYS A 119 -14.03 21.41 -2.34
CA CYS A 119 -13.93 20.01 -2.73
C CYS A 119 -15.22 19.51 -3.41
N GLN A 120 -16.40 19.94 -2.93
CA GLN A 120 -17.70 19.63 -3.53
C GLN A 120 -17.83 20.18 -4.96
N SER A 121 -17.48 21.45 -5.18
CA SER A 121 -17.58 22.07 -6.52
C SER A 121 -16.70 21.40 -7.56
N ARG A 122 -15.60 20.77 -7.10
CA ARG A 122 -14.60 20.06 -7.89
C ARG A 122 -14.81 18.55 -7.92
N ASN A 123 -15.77 18.02 -7.17
CA ASN A 123 -16.02 16.59 -6.98
C ASN A 123 -14.76 15.79 -6.59
N ILE A 124 -13.95 16.32 -5.66
CA ILE A 124 -12.75 15.64 -5.14
C ILE A 124 -12.96 15.23 -3.67
N PRO A 125 -12.46 14.06 -3.25
CA PRO A 125 -12.63 13.60 -1.88
C PRO A 125 -11.71 14.31 -0.89
N ILE A 126 -12.10 14.25 0.38
CA ILE A 126 -11.27 14.67 1.51
C ILE A 126 -10.79 13.44 2.28
N ARG A 127 -9.49 13.38 2.59
CA ARG A 127 -8.96 12.47 3.59
C ARG A 127 -8.89 13.15 4.95
N ILE A 128 -9.67 12.67 5.93
CA ILE A 128 -9.50 13.03 7.33
C ILE A 128 -8.32 12.22 7.88
N GLY A 129 -7.24 12.90 8.25
CA GLY A 129 -6.03 12.22 8.74
C GLY A 129 -5.72 12.53 10.19
N VAL A 130 -6.15 11.63 11.09
CA VAL A 130 -5.88 11.70 12.53
C VAL A 130 -4.55 11.01 12.84
N ASN A 131 -3.63 11.76 13.43
CA ASN A 131 -2.35 11.24 13.92
C ASN A 131 -2.33 11.34 15.44
N CYS A 132 -1.90 10.27 16.11
CA CYS A 132 -1.91 10.19 17.57
C CYS A 132 -1.05 11.28 18.24
N GLY A 133 0.12 11.59 17.66
CA GLY A 133 1.04 12.61 18.20
C GLY A 133 0.63 14.06 17.93
N SER A 134 -0.48 14.29 17.23
CA SER A 134 -1.01 15.64 16.93
C SER A 134 -2.53 15.67 17.07
N LEU A 135 -3.03 15.01 18.12
CA LEU A 135 -4.45 14.97 18.44
C LEU A 135 -4.92 16.36 18.89
N GLU A 136 -6.18 16.71 18.62
CA GLU A 136 -6.74 17.97 19.09
C GLU A 136 -6.83 17.98 20.63
N LYS A 137 -6.56 19.14 21.25
CA LYS A 137 -6.50 19.29 22.72
C LYS A 137 -7.72 18.72 23.44
N GLU A 138 -8.92 18.93 22.90
CA GLU A 138 -10.16 18.44 23.53
C GLU A 138 -10.23 16.91 23.65
N PHE A 139 -9.64 16.18 22.70
CA PHE A 139 -9.57 14.72 22.73
C PHE A 139 -8.34 14.23 23.49
N GLU A 140 -7.21 14.93 23.38
CA GLU A 140 -5.99 14.62 24.12
C GLU A 140 -6.19 14.81 25.63
N ASP A 141 -6.81 15.91 26.08
CA ASP A 141 -7.06 16.17 27.49
C ASP A 141 -8.04 15.15 28.11
N LYS A 142 -8.99 14.64 27.31
CA LYS A 142 -10.03 13.72 27.78
C LYS A 142 -9.63 12.25 27.72
N TYR A 143 -8.94 11.84 26.65
CA TYR A 143 -8.65 10.42 26.37
C TYR A 143 -7.16 10.12 26.33
N GLY A 144 -6.30 11.14 26.34
CA GLY A 144 -4.87 11.00 26.06
C GLY A 144 -4.58 10.62 24.61
N GLN A 145 -3.30 10.38 24.33
CA GLN A 145 -2.82 9.84 23.05
C GLN A 145 -3.12 8.33 22.95
N THR A 146 -4.40 7.96 23.00
CA THR A 146 -4.89 6.57 22.99
C THR A 146 -5.63 6.25 21.71
N ALA A 147 -5.88 4.95 21.45
CA ALA A 147 -6.74 4.52 20.34
C ALA A 147 -8.15 5.15 20.45
N GLN A 148 -8.68 5.25 21.67
CA GLN A 148 -9.98 5.89 21.93
C GLN A 148 -9.97 7.37 21.59
N GLY A 149 -8.92 8.10 21.96
CA GLY A 149 -8.77 9.52 21.59
C GLY A 149 -8.74 9.73 20.08
N MET A 150 -8.02 8.86 19.35
CA MET A 150 -7.97 8.90 17.89
C MET A 150 -9.33 8.62 17.24
N VAL A 151 -10.07 7.63 17.75
CA VAL A 151 -11.42 7.28 17.26
C VAL A 151 -12.39 8.42 17.52
N ALA A 152 -12.36 9.02 18.71
CA ALA A 152 -13.21 10.16 19.06
C ALA A 152 -12.97 11.37 18.14
N SER A 153 -11.70 11.70 17.86
CA SER A 153 -11.36 12.75 16.88
C SER A 153 -11.85 12.42 15.48
N ALA A 154 -11.65 11.18 15.02
CA ALA A 154 -12.11 10.78 13.69
C ALA A 154 -13.64 10.85 13.57
N GLU A 155 -14.39 10.33 14.54
CA GLU A 155 -15.85 10.32 14.53
C GLU A 155 -16.42 11.75 14.56
N TYR A 156 -15.85 12.62 15.39
CA TYR A 156 -16.22 14.04 15.42
C TYR A 156 -16.03 14.70 14.06
N ASN A 157 -14.86 14.50 13.44
CA ASN A 157 -14.52 15.10 12.17
C ASN A 157 -15.34 14.52 11.00
N ILE A 158 -15.64 13.21 11.02
CA ILE A 158 -16.55 12.56 10.07
C ILE A 158 -17.92 13.20 10.16
N LYS A 159 -18.51 13.21 11.37
CA LYS A 159 -19.82 13.79 11.61
C LYS A 159 -19.88 15.25 11.17
N TYR A 160 -18.83 16.01 11.45
CA TYR A 160 -18.80 17.41 11.06
C TYR A 160 -18.84 17.62 9.54
N LEU A 161 -18.14 16.79 8.76
CA LEU A 161 -18.22 16.83 7.29
C LEU A 161 -19.59 16.34 6.78
N GLU A 162 -20.18 15.33 7.43
CA GLU A 162 -21.53 14.85 7.12
C GLU A 162 -22.61 15.92 7.38
N ASP A 163 -22.50 16.67 8.49
CA ASP A 163 -23.39 17.78 8.82
C ASP A 163 -23.29 18.92 7.78
N LEU A 164 -22.18 19.00 7.02
CA LEU A 164 -21.99 19.88 5.87
C LEU A 164 -22.47 19.27 4.54
N GLY A 165 -23.07 18.07 4.58
CA GLY A 165 -23.53 17.33 3.42
C GLY A 165 -22.41 16.71 2.58
N PHE A 166 -21.22 16.53 3.13
CA PHE A 166 -20.07 15.95 2.42
C PHE A 166 -19.82 14.51 2.85
N THR A 167 -19.79 13.60 1.88
CA THR A 167 -19.61 12.16 2.16
C THR A 167 -18.52 11.51 1.31
N ASP A 168 -17.80 12.26 0.47
CA ASP A 168 -16.67 11.73 -0.30
C ASP A 168 -15.40 11.75 0.56
N ILE A 169 -15.44 10.93 1.60
CA ILE A 169 -14.48 10.91 2.70
C ILE A 169 -13.70 9.61 2.67
N LYS A 170 -12.39 9.69 2.92
CA LYS A 170 -11.60 8.56 3.43
C LYS A 170 -10.92 8.94 4.74
N VAL A 171 -10.63 7.96 5.58
CA VAL A 171 -10.13 8.21 6.95
C VAL A 171 -8.80 7.48 7.17
N SER A 172 -7.88 8.11 7.89
CA SER A 172 -6.69 7.44 8.41
C SER A 172 -6.48 7.74 9.88
N LEU A 173 -6.16 6.70 10.64
CA LEU A 173 -5.76 6.71 12.04
C LEU A 173 -4.30 6.21 12.10
N LYS A 174 -3.33 7.06 12.43
CA LYS A 174 -1.91 6.63 12.48
C LYS A 174 -1.29 6.89 13.85
N ALA A 175 -0.68 5.85 14.42
CA ALA A 175 0.22 5.93 15.57
C ALA A 175 1.60 5.38 15.19
N SER A 176 2.59 5.58 16.06
CA SER A 176 3.96 5.09 15.86
C SER A 176 4.17 3.65 16.35
N ASP A 177 3.21 3.13 17.12
CA ASP A 177 3.16 1.74 17.58
C ASP A 177 2.06 0.93 16.87
N VAL A 178 2.33 -0.36 16.72
CA VAL A 178 1.48 -1.31 15.99
C VAL A 178 0.15 -1.53 16.72
N GLN A 179 0.20 -1.76 18.03
CA GLN A 179 -0.97 -2.13 18.82
C GLN A 179 -2.05 -1.05 18.75
N ARG A 180 -1.69 0.21 19.04
CA ARG A 180 -2.61 1.34 19.01
C ARG A 180 -3.17 1.59 17.62
N THR A 181 -2.33 1.47 16.59
CA THR A 181 -2.78 1.63 15.19
C THR A 181 -3.85 0.61 14.86
N VAL A 182 -3.61 -0.68 15.14
CA VAL A 182 -4.55 -1.76 14.86
C VAL A 182 -5.84 -1.62 15.67
N GLU A 183 -5.71 -1.31 16.97
CA GLU A 183 -6.84 -1.11 17.87
C GLU A 183 -7.75 0.02 17.38
N ALA A 184 -7.18 1.18 17.02
CA ALA A 184 -7.96 2.34 16.57
C ALA A 184 -8.79 2.04 15.30
N TYR A 185 -8.20 1.36 14.30
CA TYR A 185 -8.97 0.98 13.09
C TYR A 185 -10.06 -0.04 13.38
N ARG A 186 -9.78 -1.05 14.22
CA ARG A 186 -10.79 -2.05 14.62
C ARG A 186 -11.94 -1.41 15.38
N MET A 187 -11.65 -0.45 16.24
CA MET A 187 -12.66 0.32 16.99
C MET A 187 -13.51 1.19 16.07
N LEU A 188 -12.91 1.90 15.11
CA LEU A 188 -13.65 2.80 14.21
C LEU A 188 -14.46 2.06 13.15
N ARG A 189 -14.00 0.90 12.67
CA ARG A 189 -14.66 0.19 11.56
C ARG A 189 -16.15 -0.06 11.75
N PRO A 190 -16.68 -0.53 12.91
CA PRO A 190 -18.12 -0.75 13.08
C PRO A 190 -18.96 0.54 13.11
N MET A 191 -18.34 1.72 13.21
CA MET A 191 -19.05 3.01 13.39
C MET A 191 -19.37 3.72 12.07
N ASN A 192 -18.70 3.36 10.98
CA ASN A 192 -18.94 3.95 9.65
C ASN A 192 -18.54 2.98 8.54
N ASN A 193 -18.83 3.32 7.28
CA ASN A 193 -18.45 2.55 6.09
C ASN A 193 -17.53 3.35 5.13
N TYR A 194 -16.84 4.39 5.59
CA TYR A 194 -15.89 5.11 4.75
C TYR A 194 -14.62 4.28 4.49
N PRO A 195 -13.97 4.47 3.33
CA PRO A 195 -12.69 3.83 3.04
C PRO A 195 -11.59 4.26 3.99
N PHE A 196 -10.71 3.31 4.34
CA PHE A 196 -9.57 3.56 5.22
C PHE A 196 -8.24 3.59 4.45
N HIS A 197 -7.47 4.65 4.70
CA HIS A 197 -6.07 4.77 4.29
C HIS A 197 -5.17 4.28 5.42
N LEU A 198 -4.71 3.04 5.33
CA LEU A 198 -3.88 2.41 6.35
C LEU A 198 -2.44 2.95 6.32
N GLY A 199 -1.78 2.89 7.48
CA GLY A 199 -0.37 3.20 7.62
C GLY A 199 0.03 3.31 9.08
N VAL A 200 1.27 2.96 9.36
CA VAL A 200 1.96 3.31 10.62
C VAL A 200 2.77 4.57 10.35
N THR A 201 2.78 5.53 11.28
CA THR A 201 3.65 6.72 11.17
C THR A 201 4.98 6.44 11.85
N GLU A 202 6.05 7.14 11.45
CA GLU A 202 7.36 7.06 12.14
C GLU A 202 7.88 5.61 12.30
N ALA A 203 7.68 4.77 11.27
CA ALA A 203 7.98 3.34 11.37
C ALA A 203 9.49 3.04 11.41
N GLY A 204 10.33 4.01 11.01
CA GLY A 204 11.78 3.99 11.15
C GLY A 204 12.52 3.64 9.85
N THR A 205 13.72 3.07 9.99
CA THR A 205 14.56 2.60 8.87
C THR A 205 13.88 1.52 8.05
N GLN A 206 14.40 1.20 6.87
CA GLN A 206 13.84 0.16 5.98
C GLN A 206 13.52 -1.15 6.71
N PHE A 207 14.44 -1.68 7.53
CA PHE A 207 14.22 -2.92 8.27
C PHE A 207 13.03 -2.83 9.25
N HIS A 208 13.03 -1.82 10.13
CA HIS A 208 11.99 -1.69 11.16
C HIS A 208 10.65 -1.24 10.58
N SER A 209 10.66 -0.37 9.56
CA SER A 209 9.44 0.07 8.89
C SER A 209 8.77 -1.07 8.14
N THR A 210 9.55 -1.97 7.51
CA THR A 210 9.05 -3.20 6.88
C THR A 210 8.35 -4.06 7.92
N ILE A 211 9.03 -4.41 9.02
CA ILE A 211 8.46 -5.29 10.06
C ILE A 211 7.20 -4.66 10.70
N LYS A 212 7.29 -3.41 11.17
CA LYS A 212 6.15 -2.74 11.84
C LYS A 212 4.96 -2.60 10.90
N SER A 213 5.19 -2.22 9.65
CA SER A 213 4.11 -2.05 8.67
C SER A 213 3.51 -3.39 8.29
N SER A 214 4.31 -4.44 8.08
CA SER A 214 3.77 -5.78 7.79
C SER A 214 2.90 -6.31 8.91
N ILE A 215 3.28 -6.12 10.18
CA ILE A 215 2.45 -6.56 11.31
C ILE A 215 1.15 -5.75 11.38
N ALA A 216 1.22 -4.42 11.36
CA ALA A 216 0.05 -3.56 11.51
C ALA A 216 -0.92 -3.66 10.33
N LEU A 217 -0.40 -3.47 9.11
CA LEU A 217 -1.20 -3.51 7.89
C LEU A 217 -1.69 -4.92 7.61
N GLY A 218 -0.83 -5.93 7.77
CA GLY A 218 -1.22 -7.33 7.58
C GLY A 218 -2.34 -7.76 8.52
N SER A 219 -2.27 -7.38 9.80
CA SER A 219 -3.33 -7.69 10.77
C SER A 219 -4.68 -7.10 10.35
N LEU A 220 -4.70 -5.82 9.95
CA LEU A 220 -5.93 -5.14 9.54
C LEU A 220 -6.48 -5.69 8.23
N LEU A 221 -5.60 -5.97 7.27
CA LEU A 221 -5.99 -6.52 5.98
C LEU A 221 -6.54 -7.94 6.12
N LEU A 222 -6.01 -8.78 7.01
CA LEU A 222 -6.57 -10.09 7.34
C LEU A 222 -7.97 -10.00 7.95
N ASP A 223 -8.23 -8.95 8.74
CA ASP A 223 -9.57 -8.63 9.24
C ASP A 223 -10.51 -8.08 8.14
N GLY A 224 -10.01 -7.87 6.91
CA GLY A 224 -10.76 -7.27 5.82
C GLY A 224 -10.89 -5.74 5.90
N ILE A 225 -10.08 -5.09 6.74
CA ILE A 225 -10.07 -3.64 6.98
C ILE A 225 -8.94 -3.00 6.16
N GLY A 226 -9.30 -2.03 5.32
CA GLY A 226 -8.33 -1.25 4.52
C GLY A 226 -8.71 -1.18 3.05
N ASP A 227 -8.53 0.00 2.46
CA ASP A 227 -8.95 0.27 1.08
C ASP A 227 -7.84 0.95 0.28
N THR A 228 -6.86 1.51 0.99
CA THR A 228 -5.58 1.98 0.44
C THR A 228 -4.55 1.97 1.55
N LEU A 229 -3.25 1.88 1.24
CA LEU A 229 -2.20 1.88 2.24
C LEU A 229 -1.01 2.76 1.85
N ARG A 230 -0.24 3.13 2.86
CA ARG A 230 1.11 3.66 2.71
C ARG A 230 2.01 3.08 3.80
N VAL A 231 3.15 2.52 3.39
CA VAL A 231 4.29 2.23 4.27
C VAL A 231 5.05 3.54 4.48
N SER A 232 5.37 3.90 5.72
CA SER A 232 6.11 5.14 6.01
C SER A 232 7.56 4.78 6.37
N MET A 233 8.49 4.99 5.46
CA MET A 233 9.89 4.59 5.60
C MET A 233 10.81 5.81 5.65
N THR A 234 11.79 5.79 6.54
CA THR A 234 12.93 6.71 6.43
C THR A 234 13.92 6.13 5.43
N GLY A 235 13.87 6.60 4.18
CA GLY A 235 14.74 6.12 3.11
C GLY A 235 14.15 6.31 1.72
N GLU A 236 14.39 5.33 0.85
CA GLU A 236 13.93 5.33 -0.54
C GLU A 236 12.42 5.09 -0.61
N LEU A 237 11.72 5.91 -1.39
CA LEU A 237 10.26 5.88 -1.45
C LEU A 237 9.74 4.72 -2.32
N GLU A 238 10.54 4.29 -3.28
CA GLU A 238 10.29 3.11 -4.12
C GLU A 238 10.22 1.83 -3.27
N GLU A 239 11.02 1.76 -2.20
CA GLU A 239 10.95 0.67 -1.23
C GLU A 239 9.66 0.72 -0.39
N GLU A 240 9.06 1.91 -0.12
CA GLU A 240 7.71 1.99 0.48
C GLU A 240 6.67 1.27 -0.41
N ILE A 241 6.74 1.52 -1.72
CA ILE A 241 5.82 0.93 -2.70
C ILE A 241 6.03 -0.58 -2.80
N LYS A 242 7.29 -1.02 -2.90
CA LYS A 242 7.66 -2.43 -2.97
C LYS A 242 7.16 -3.20 -1.76
N VAL A 243 7.39 -2.71 -0.54
CA VAL A 243 6.88 -3.34 0.69
C VAL A 243 5.35 -3.34 0.72
N GLY A 244 4.70 -2.23 0.35
CA GLY A 244 3.24 -2.15 0.31
C GLY A 244 2.61 -3.16 -0.65
N ARG A 245 3.18 -3.31 -1.85
CA ARG A 245 2.74 -4.31 -2.85
C ARG A 245 3.03 -5.74 -2.40
N ALA A 246 4.18 -5.99 -1.77
CA ALA A 246 4.52 -7.29 -1.22
C ALA A 246 3.51 -7.74 -0.14
N ILE A 247 3.15 -6.85 0.79
CA ILE A 247 2.12 -7.14 1.80
C ILE A 247 0.80 -7.58 1.15
N LEU A 248 0.32 -6.87 0.13
CA LEU A 248 -0.91 -7.23 -0.56
C LEU A 248 -0.82 -8.57 -1.31
N LYS A 249 0.34 -8.85 -1.90
CA LYS A 249 0.60 -10.08 -2.63
C LYS A 249 0.68 -11.29 -1.69
N ASP A 250 1.44 -11.19 -0.60
CA ASP A 250 1.67 -12.29 0.34
C ASP A 250 0.42 -12.62 1.16
N LEU A 251 -0.50 -11.66 1.32
CA LEU A 251 -1.83 -11.89 1.88
C LEU A 251 -2.81 -12.53 0.87
N GLY A 252 -2.41 -12.69 -0.39
CA GLY A 252 -3.26 -13.18 -1.48
C GLY A 252 -4.37 -12.22 -1.90
N ILE A 253 -4.26 -10.92 -1.55
CA ILE A 253 -5.21 -9.86 -1.94
C ILE A 253 -4.93 -9.43 -3.38
N SER A 254 -3.66 -9.17 -3.70
CA SER A 254 -3.23 -8.91 -5.07
C SER A 254 -2.75 -10.22 -5.70
N LYS A 255 -3.38 -10.62 -6.81
CA LYS A 255 -3.04 -11.83 -7.56
C LYS A 255 -2.28 -11.45 -8.83
N GLU A 256 -1.18 -10.73 -8.66
CA GLU A 256 -0.30 -10.36 -9.77
C GLU A 256 1.07 -11.02 -9.66
N GLY A 257 1.52 -11.56 -10.77
CA GLY A 257 2.82 -12.20 -10.95
C GLY A 257 3.00 -13.50 -10.15
N LEU A 258 4.25 -13.94 -10.04
CA LEU A 258 4.57 -15.20 -9.39
C LEU A 258 4.67 -15.07 -7.87
N ASN A 259 4.00 -15.94 -7.13
CA ASN A 259 4.26 -16.18 -5.72
C ASN A 259 5.31 -17.28 -5.58
N ILE A 260 6.53 -16.92 -5.17
CA ILE A 260 7.67 -17.86 -5.10
C ILE A 260 7.79 -18.39 -3.67
N ILE A 261 7.50 -19.67 -3.49
CA ILE A 261 7.53 -20.38 -2.21
C ILE A 261 8.85 -21.16 -2.15
N SER A 262 9.80 -20.68 -1.36
CA SER A 262 11.09 -21.36 -1.18
C SER A 262 11.23 -22.00 0.20
N CYS A 263 11.88 -23.16 0.30
CA CYS A 263 12.22 -23.70 1.61
C CYS A 263 13.33 -22.88 2.30
N PRO A 264 13.36 -22.84 3.64
CA PRO A 264 14.53 -22.38 4.37
C PRO A 264 15.76 -23.23 4.03
N THR A 265 16.95 -22.65 4.14
CA THR A 265 18.20 -23.40 4.07
C THR A 265 18.31 -24.32 5.29
N CYS A 266 18.66 -25.59 5.08
CA CYS A 266 18.88 -26.57 6.17
C CYS A 266 20.01 -27.54 5.81
N GLY A 267 20.40 -28.42 6.75
CA GLY A 267 21.48 -29.40 6.55
C GLY A 267 21.21 -30.49 5.48
N ARG A 268 20.05 -30.45 4.81
CA ARG A 268 19.68 -31.36 3.71
C ARG A 268 19.78 -30.69 2.34
N ILE A 269 20.20 -29.44 2.28
CA ILE A 269 20.27 -28.68 1.02
C ILE A 269 21.29 -29.33 0.09
N GLU A 270 20.89 -29.56 -1.16
CA GLU A 270 21.72 -30.25 -2.16
C GLU A 270 22.17 -29.30 -3.29
N ALA A 271 21.84 -28.00 -3.19
CA ALA A 271 22.24 -26.96 -4.12
C ALA A 271 22.35 -25.59 -3.44
N ASP A 272 22.95 -24.62 -4.13
CA ASP A 272 22.90 -23.21 -3.73
C ASP A 272 21.52 -22.62 -4.04
N LEU A 273 20.60 -22.81 -3.09
CA LEU A 273 19.22 -22.36 -3.22
C LEU A 273 19.09 -20.84 -3.29
N VAL A 274 19.98 -20.09 -2.62
CA VAL A 274 19.91 -18.63 -2.56
C VAL A 274 20.14 -18.06 -3.97
N SER A 275 21.22 -18.52 -4.62
CA SER A 275 21.52 -18.12 -6.00
C SER A 275 20.41 -18.55 -6.98
N ALA A 276 19.88 -19.77 -6.82
CA ALA A 276 18.82 -20.28 -7.68
C ALA A 276 17.50 -19.49 -7.56
N VAL A 277 17.06 -19.17 -6.33
CA VAL A 277 15.86 -18.35 -6.10
C VAL A 277 16.04 -16.96 -6.72
N SER A 278 17.19 -16.33 -6.50
CA SER A 278 17.48 -15.00 -7.06
C SER A 278 17.50 -15.00 -8.59
N GLU A 279 18.05 -16.05 -9.22
CA GLU A 279 18.00 -16.20 -10.68
C GLU A 279 16.56 -16.36 -11.18
N ILE A 280 15.76 -17.20 -10.52
CA ILE A 280 14.36 -17.42 -10.86
C ILE A 280 13.56 -16.12 -10.75
N GLU A 281 13.68 -15.39 -9.65
CA GLU A 281 13.05 -14.08 -9.44
C GLU A 281 13.38 -13.13 -10.58
N LYS A 282 14.66 -13.01 -10.94
CA LYS A 282 15.12 -12.13 -12.02
C LYS A 282 14.53 -12.52 -13.37
N ARG A 283 14.54 -13.82 -13.72
CA ARG A 283 14.07 -14.31 -15.02
C ARG A 283 12.57 -14.19 -15.18
N THR A 284 11.82 -14.25 -14.09
CA THR A 284 10.36 -14.29 -14.09
C THR A 284 9.69 -12.97 -13.68
N ALA A 285 10.45 -11.93 -13.35
CA ALA A 285 9.93 -10.64 -12.89
C ALA A 285 8.94 -9.95 -13.85
N HIS A 286 9.00 -10.28 -15.15
CA HIS A 286 8.13 -9.73 -16.18
C HIS A 286 6.75 -10.41 -16.25
N ILE A 287 6.59 -11.59 -15.66
CA ILE A 287 5.33 -12.34 -15.66
C ILE A 287 4.33 -11.65 -14.72
N LYS A 288 3.16 -11.27 -15.27
CA LYS A 288 2.06 -10.65 -14.52
C LYS A 288 0.94 -11.62 -14.15
N THR A 289 0.86 -12.75 -14.83
CA THR A 289 -0.14 -13.78 -14.55
C THR A 289 0.07 -14.38 -13.15
N PRO A 290 -0.98 -14.52 -12.32
CA PRO A 290 -0.87 -15.15 -11.01
C PRO A 290 -0.57 -16.63 -11.10
N LEU A 291 0.59 -17.02 -10.56
CA LEU A 291 1.01 -18.41 -10.42
C LEU A 291 1.68 -18.63 -9.06
N ASP A 292 1.41 -19.78 -8.45
CA ASP A 292 2.17 -20.26 -7.30
C ASP A 292 3.31 -21.15 -7.79
N VAL A 293 4.55 -20.79 -7.47
CA VAL A 293 5.72 -21.57 -7.85
C VAL A 293 6.55 -21.95 -6.64
N SER A 294 7.11 -23.15 -6.65
CA SER A 294 7.85 -23.69 -5.49
C SER A 294 9.32 -23.97 -5.83
N VAL A 295 10.24 -23.49 -5.00
CA VAL A 295 11.69 -23.63 -5.20
C VAL A 295 12.33 -24.31 -3.99
N MET A 296 12.71 -25.57 -4.14
CA MET A 296 13.04 -26.45 -3.03
C MET A 296 14.48 -26.94 -3.13
N GLY A 297 15.27 -26.74 -2.07
CA GLY A 297 16.70 -27.10 -2.04
C GLY A 297 17.00 -28.59 -1.87
N CYS A 298 15.98 -29.44 -1.66
CA CYS A 298 16.09 -30.89 -1.61
C CYS A 298 14.76 -31.54 -2.04
N VAL A 299 14.77 -32.84 -2.35
CA VAL A 299 13.59 -33.56 -2.83
C VAL A 299 12.54 -33.85 -1.73
N VAL A 300 12.96 -33.90 -0.46
CA VAL A 300 12.14 -34.40 0.66
C VAL A 300 10.81 -33.64 0.83
N ASN A 301 10.88 -32.32 1.00
CA ASN A 301 9.68 -31.49 1.15
C ASN A 301 9.09 -31.10 -0.22
N ALA A 302 9.86 -31.25 -1.30
CA ALA A 302 9.47 -30.74 -2.59
C ALA A 302 8.25 -31.44 -3.19
N ILE A 303 8.08 -32.75 -2.97
CA ILE A 303 6.93 -33.49 -3.51
C ILE A 303 5.62 -33.04 -2.86
N GLY A 304 5.65 -32.70 -1.56
CA GLY A 304 4.48 -32.19 -0.85
C GLY A 304 4.10 -30.80 -1.33
N GLU A 305 5.07 -29.89 -1.34
CA GLU A 305 4.89 -28.49 -1.74
C GLU A 305 4.56 -28.34 -3.24
N ALA A 306 5.04 -29.26 -4.09
CA ALA A 306 4.71 -29.26 -5.52
C ALA A 306 3.24 -29.54 -5.82
N LYS A 307 2.46 -30.09 -4.87
CA LYS A 307 1.02 -30.33 -5.07
C LYS A 307 0.20 -29.04 -4.96
N SER A 308 0.64 -28.09 -4.15
CA SER A 308 0.00 -26.79 -3.98
C SER A 308 0.48 -25.76 -5.00
N ALA A 309 1.64 -25.98 -5.63
CA ALA A 309 2.18 -25.09 -6.66
C ALA A 309 1.69 -25.44 -8.08
N ASP A 310 1.57 -24.42 -8.93
CA ASP A 310 1.37 -24.58 -10.37
C ASP A 310 2.59 -25.27 -11.01
N VAL A 311 3.80 -24.81 -10.66
CA VAL A 311 5.09 -25.37 -11.11
C VAL A 311 6.07 -25.40 -9.94
N ALA A 312 6.86 -26.47 -9.82
CA ALA A 312 7.83 -26.64 -8.75
C ALA A 312 9.19 -27.13 -9.27
N ILE A 313 10.27 -26.68 -8.64
CA ILE A 313 11.64 -27.14 -8.86
C ILE A 313 12.20 -27.70 -7.55
N ALA A 314 12.78 -28.90 -7.63
CA ALA A 314 13.44 -29.56 -6.52
C ALA A 314 14.89 -29.85 -6.88
N PHE A 315 15.84 -29.28 -6.16
CA PHE A 315 17.25 -29.57 -6.33
C PHE A 315 17.60 -30.92 -5.70
N GLY A 316 18.55 -31.62 -6.31
CA GLY A 316 19.04 -32.89 -5.83
C GLY A 316 20.50 -33.15 -6.19
N LYS A 317 21.16 -34.08 -5.49
CA LYS A 317 22.56 -34.43 -5.70
C LYS A 317 22.78 -34.99 -7.11
N GLY A 318 23.34 -34.17 -7.99
CA GLY A 318 23.66 -34.52 -9.38
C GLY A 318 22.49 -34.36 -10.38
N SER A 319 21.24 -34.37 -9.92
CA SER A 319 20.05 -34.09 -10.74
C SER A 319 18.91 -33.58 -9.88
N GLY A 320 18.12 -32.63 -10.39
CA GLY A 320 16.89 -32.17 -9.79
C GLY A 320 15.65 -32.54 -10.60
N LEU A 321 14.48 -32.17 -10.08
CA LEU A 321 13.18 -32.45 -10.65
C LEU A 321 12.45 -31.14 -10.96
N VAL A 322 11.77 -31.08 -12.10
CA VAL A 322 10.71 -30.10 -12.35
C VAL A 322 9.39 -30.84 -12.27
N MET A 323 8.44 -30.25 -11.54
CA MET A 323 7.12 -30.80 -11.32
C MET A 323 6.05 -29.79 -11.70
N LYS A 324 4.90 -30.28 -12.15
CA LYS A 324 3.73 -29.48 -12.49
C LYS A 324 2.51 -30.10 -11.82
N LYS A 325 1.83 -29.35 -10.94
CA LYS A 325 0.68 -29.85 -10.17
C LYS A 325 0.94 -31.20 -9.48
N GLY A 326 2.14 -31.37 -8.92
CA GLY A 326 2.58 -32.60 -8.25
C GLY A 326 3.08 -33.73 -9.15
N GLU A 327 3.03 -33.61 -10.48
CA GLU A 327 3.56 -34.61 -11.42
C GLU A 327 4.97 -34.24 -11.88
N ILE A 328 5.88 -35.23 -11.92
CA ILE A 328 7.26 -35.02 -12.40
C ILE A 328 7.24 -34.92 -13.92
N ILE A 329 7.66 -33.78 -14.45
CA ILE A 329 7.69 -33.52 -15.89
C ILE A 329 9.11 -33.59 -16.47
N ALA A 330 10.13 -33.38 -15.64
CA ALA A 330 11.52 -33.47 -16.08
C ALA A 330 12.45 -33.83 -14.92
N LYS A 331 13.53 -34.54 -15.25
CA LYS A 331 14.68 -34.80 -14.37
C LYS A 331 15.94 -34.36 -15.10
N LEU A 332 16.57 -33.29 -14.62
CA LEU A 332 17.66 -32.59 -15.30
C LEU A 332 18.77 -32.21 -14.31
N SER A 333 19.95 -31.85 -14.81
CA SER A 333 21.09 -31.41 -14.00
C SER A 333 21.56 -30.01 -14.42
N GLY A 334 22.20 -29.29 -13.48
CA GLY A 334 22.76 -27.96 -13.72
C GLY A 334 21.74 -26.95 -14.27
N ASP A 335 22.20 -26.05 -15.14
CA ASP A 335 21.41 -24.94 -15.71
C ASP A 335 20.20 -25.40 -16.51
N ALA A 336 20.24 -26.62 -17.07
CA ALA A 336 19.12 -27.19 -17.80
C ALA A 336 17.86 -27.32 -16.91
N LEU A 337 18.05 -27.54 -15.60
CA LEU A 337 16.95 -27.63 -14.65
C LEU A 337 16.22 -26.29 -14.47
N ILE A 338 16.97 -25.21 -14.23
CA ILE A 338 16.40 -23.86 -14.07
C ILE A 338 15.76 -23.40 -15.39
N ASN A 339 16.43 -23.65 -16.52
CA ASN A 339 15.88 -23.34 -17.84
C ASN A 339 14.54 -24.03 -18.07
N LYS A 340 14.44 -25.33 -17.76
CA LYS A 340 13.18 -26.07 -17.91
C LYS A 340 12.10 -25.56 -16.96
N PHE A 341 12.46 -25.25 -15.71
CA PHE A 341 11.51 -24.67 -14.77
C PHE A 341 10.95 -23.34 -15.27
N VAL A 342 11.81 -22.42 -15.72
CA VAL A 342 11.37 -21.12 -16.25
C VAL A 342 10.50 -21.29 -17.50
N GLU A 343 10.87 -22.19 -18.41
CA GLU A 343 10.03 -22.53 -19.59
C GLU A 343 8.63 -22.97 -19.18
N GLU A 344 8.51 -23.83 -18.17
CA GLU A 344 7.21 -24.34 -17.71
C GLU A 344 6.37 -23.27 -17.02
N VAL A 345 7.02 -22.39 -16.28
CA VAL A 345 6.37 -21.21 -15.67
C VAL A 345 5.83 -20.26 -16.76
N GLU A 346 6.61 -19.99 -17.80
CA GLU A 346 6.19 -19.20 -18.97
C GLU A 346 4.99 -19.82 -19.69
N LEU A 347 5.03 -21.14 -19.90
CA LEU A 347 3.95 -21.87 -20.54
C LEU A 347 2.67 -21.82 -19.71
N GLU A 348 2.76 -22.02 -18.40
CA GLU A 348 1.59 -21.94 -17.52
C GLU A 348 1.05 -20.51 -17.42
N ALA A 349 1.93 -19.50 -17.43
CA ALA A 349 1.54 -18.10 -17.44
C ALA A 349 0.74 -17.73 -18.69
N LYS A 350 1.13 -18.26 -19.85
CA LYS A 350 0.39 -18.07 -21.12
C LYS A 350 -0.95 -18.82 -21.14
N ARG A 351 -1.05 -19.96 -20.46
CA ARG A 351 -2.27 -20.79 -20.42
C ARG A 351 -3.41 -20.19 -19.58
N LYS A 352 -3.08 -19.35 -18.59
CA LYS A 352 -4.06 -18.71 -17.70
C LYS A 352 -4.56 -17.34 -18.21
N ILE A 353 -4.04 -16.86 -19.35
CA ILE A 353 -4.50 -15.64 -20.05
C ILE A 353 -5.67 -16.00 -20.96
#